data_AF-A0A7L9U2I3-F1
#
_entry.id   AF-A0A7L9U2I3-F1
#
_cell.length_a   1.000
_cell.length_b   1.000
_cell.length_c   1.000
_cell.angle_alpha   90.00
_cell.angle_beta   90.00
_cell.angle_gamma   90.00
#
_symmetry.space_group_name_H-M   'P 1'
#
loop_
_entity.id
_entity.type
_entity.pdbx_description
1 polymer ?
#
loop_
_entity_poly.entity_id
_entity_poly.type
_entity_poly.pdbx_seq_one_letter_code
_entity_poly.pdbx_strand_id
1 'polypeptide(L)'
;MAFHQRIQALLLLGVRFPAAAELPAVAPPAAIADLVSAIAPAQEASNNRAIRSGNRYRSAFWGLYLLSAMAVLCAVMPLALGWDNGRHAMHAWAPYWAVLEVVLIAVLGLLYRRGHRQDWQGQWLASRTEAELARYLPLVAPLAVPAHAGTSPSWYARLGAGALHVSDSPAINALCARHEPAVAATLRGAWSSPAFVGQYVDWAVAQFDAQRGYHDHLALRSEALMHRVHKINACLFVLTLGGALAHLAVHSMWLSFVTIFFPSLGASLHGALAQTESYRLAATARRLSAELGQRRAAIMAAHAEGDEARVRAGIEGGLGLILGEHRDWHMLVRPHHLPLG
;
A
#
# COMPACT_ATOMS: atom_id res chain seq x y z
N MET A 1 -11.62 -1.47 -11.84
CA MET A 1 -11.35 -0.66 -10.63
C MET A 1 -12.06 -1.24 -9.42
N ALA A 2 -11.34 -1.42 -8.32
CA ALA A 2 -11.87 -1.90 -7.04
C ALA A 2 -12.76 -0.83 -6.36
N PHE A 3 -13.63 -1.23 -5.42
CA PHE A 3 -14.57 -0.32 -4.75
C PHE A 3 -13.85 0.85 -4.06
N HIS A 4 -12.84 0.58 -3.23
CA HIS A 4 -12.10 1.65 -2.54
C HIS A 4 -11.45 2.64 -3.52
N GLN A 5 -11.00 2.20 -4.69
CA GLN A 5 -10.40 3.08 -5.70
C GLN A 5 -11.44 4.06 -6.25
N ARG A 6 -12.68 3.62 -6.43
CA ARG A 6 -13.78 4.50 -6.87
C ARG A 6 -14.11 5.54 -5.80
N ILE A 7 -14.17 5.12 -4.53
CA ILE A 7 -14.39 6.05 -3.41
C ILE A 7 -13.27 7.09 -3.33
N GLN A 8 -12.01 6.66 -3.39
CA GLN A 8 -10.88 7.59 -3.39
C GLN A 8 -10.91 8.53 -4.60
N ALA A 9 -11.27 8.03 -5.79
CA ALA A 9 -11.39 8.86 -6.99
C ALA A 9 -12.48 9.94 -6.83
N LEU A 10 -13.62 9.58 -6.23
CA LEU A 10 -14.69 10.53 -5.91
C LEU A 10 -14.22 11.59 -4.90
N LEU A 11 -13.53 11.17 -3.83
CA LEU A 11 -12.98 12.09 -2.85
C LEU A 11 -11.96 13.04 -3.51
N LEU A 12 -11.12 12.54 -4.38
CA LEU A 12 -10.07 13.29 -5.07
C LEU A 12 -10.56 14.03 -6.34
N LEU A 13 -11.87 14.09 -6.59
CA LEU A 13 -12.40 14.80 -7.75
C LEU A 13 -11.96 16.27 -7.74
N GLY A 14 -11.33 16.72 -8.83
CA GLY A 14 -10.78 18.07 -8.98
C GLY A 14 -9.36 18.26 -8.42
N VAL A 15 -8.76 17.24 -7.80
CA VAL A 15 -7.34 17.27 -7.43
C VAL A 15 -6.49 16.93 -8.65
N ARG A 16 -5.54 17.80 -9.00
CA ARG A 16 -4.55 17.55 -10.05
C ARG A 16 -3.28 17.02 -9.42
N PHE A 17 -2.89 15.82 -9.81
CA PHE A 17 -1.57 15.29 -9.48
C PHE A 17 -0.59 15.69 -10.58
N PRO A 18 0.67 16.02 -10.23
CA PRO A 18 1.70 16.15 -11.25
C PRO A 18 1.80 14.83 -12.03
N ALA A 19 1.99 14.93 -13.34
CA ALA A 19 2.30 13.77 -14.15
C ALA A 19 3.52 13.07 -13.56
N ALA A 20 3.49 11.74 -13.49
CA ALA A 20 4.68 11.00 -13.11
C ALA A 20 5.78 11.35 -14.13
N ALA A 21 6.96 11.73 -13.65
CA ALA A 21 8.09 11.91 -14.54
C ALA A 21 8.36 10.58 -15.25
N GLU A 22 8.25 10.55 -16.57
CA GLU A 22 8.65 9.41 -17.36
C GLU A 22 10.17 9.30 -17.27
N LEU A 23 10.64 8.38 -16.43
CA LEU A 23 12.06 8.06 -16.39
C LEU A 23 12.40 7.23 -17.63
N PRO A 24 13.50 7.54 -18.32
CA PRO A 24 13.93 6.74 -19.46
C PRO A 24 14.16 5.30 -19.01
N ALA A 25 13.65 4.35 -19.80
CA ALA A 25 13.85 2.93 -19.52
C ALA A 25 15.35 2.60 -19.71
N VAL A 26 16.03 2.29 -18.60
CA VAL A 26 17.40 1.79 -18.64
C VAL A 26 17.34 0.27 -18.73
N ALA A 27 17.98 -0.29 -19.77
CA ALA A 27 18.05 -1.73 -19.96
C ALA A 27 18.92 -2.38 -18.87
N PRO A 28 18.60 -3.60 -18.42
CA PRO A 28 19.50 -4.34 -17.54
C PRO A 28 20.82 -4.67 -18.24
N PRO A 29 21.94 -4.80 -17.51
CA PRO A 29 23.19 -5.32 -18.05
C PRO A 29 22.96 -6.64 -18.77
N ALA A 30 23.64 -6.84 -19.91
CA ALA A 30 23.48 -8.06 -20.72
C ALA A 30 23.68 -9.36 -19.91
N ALA A 31 24.61 -9.33 -18.96
CA ALA A 31 24.92 -10.46 -18.06
C ALA A 31 23.77 -10.86 -17.11
N ILE A 32 22.75 -10.02 -16.91
CA ILE A 32 21.57 -10.32 -16.09
C ILE A 32 20.25 -10.16 -16.83
N ALA A 33 20.27 -9.84 -18.13
CA ALA A 33 19.05 -9.65 -18.92
C ALA A 33 18.19 -10.94 -18.99
N ASP A 34 18.83 -12.09 -19.15
CA ASP A 34 18.16 -13.39 -19.15
C ASP A 34 17.54 -13.71 -17.78
N LEU A 35 18.23 -13.34 -16.69
CA LEU A 35 17.73 -13.50 -15.33
C LEU A 35 16.48 -12.64 -15.08
N VAL A 36 16.51 -11.37 -15.51
CA VAL A 36 15.34 -10.47 -15.43
C VAL A 36 14.15 -11.08 -16.17
N SER A 37 14.36 -11.56 -17.39
CA SER A 37 13.32 -12.18 -18.21
C SER A 37 12.78 -13.47 -17.59
N ALA A 38 13.64 -14.29 -16.99
CA ALA A 38 13.27 -15.55 -16.36
C ALA A 38 12.47 -15.37 -15.06
N ILE A 39 12.73 -14.31 -14.29
CA ILE A 39 12.02 -14.02 -13.04
C ILE A 39 10.71 -13.28 -13.26
N ALA A 40 10.57 -12.52 -14.36
CA ALA A 40 9.40 -11.69 -14.66
C ALA A 40 8.05 -12.43 -14.50
N PRO A 41 7.86 -13.69 -14.97
CA PRO A 41 6.59 -14.40 -14.79
C PRO A 41 6.24 -14.65 -13.31
N ALA A 42 7.24 -15.00 -12.48
CA ALA A 42 7.03 -15.24 -11.06
C ALA A 42 6.74 -13.93 -10.32
N GLN A 43 7.48 -12.87 -10.65
CA GLN A 43 7.24 -11.53 -10.12
C GLN A 43 5.83 -11.04 -10.46
N GLU A 44 5.38 -11.18 -11.71
CA GLU A 44 4.06 -10.75 -12.16
C GLU A 44 2.94 -11.60 -11.53
N ALA A 45 3.14 -12.91 -11.38
CA ALA A 45 2.18 -13.77 -10.69
C ALA A 45 1.98 -13.33 -9.22
N SER A 46 3.07 -13.05 -8.51
CA SER A 46 3.03 -12.57 -7.12
C SER A 46 2.42 -11.18 -7.03
N ASN A 47 2.76 -10.27 -7.95
CA ASN A 47 2.19 -8.92 -8.04
C ASN A 47 0.66 -8.98 -8.27
N ASN A 48 0.19 -9.82 -9.18
CA ASN A 48 -1.23 -10.02 -9.44
C ASN A 48 -1.98 -10.62 -8.24
N ARG A 49 -1.36 -11.52 -7.48
CA ARG A 49 -1.93 -11.98 -6.20
C ARG A 49 -2.05 -10.81 -5.22
N ALA A 50 -0.98 -10.03 -5.04
CA ALA A 50 -0.94 -8.87 -4.14
C ALA A 50 -1.99 -7.81 -4.49
N ILE A 51 -2.17 -7.50 -5.77
CA ILE A 51 -3.19 -6.54 -6.24
C ILE A 51 -4.59 -7.07 -5.91
N ARG A 52 -4.87 -8.35 -6.18
CA ARG A 52 -6.20 -8.93 -5.91
C ARG A 52 -6.54 -8.96 -4.43
N SER A 53 -5.64 -9.46 -3.58
CA SER A 53 -5.86 -9.53 -2.13
C SER A 53 -5.88 -8.12 -1.51
N GLY A 54 -4.99 -7.22 -1.92
CA GLY A 54 -4.99 -5.83 -1.47
C GLY A 54 -6.27 -5.08 -1.86
N ASN A 55 -6.79 -5.31 -3.07
CA ASN A 55 -8.06 -4.74 -3.52
C ASN A 55 -9.24 -5.25 -2.69
N ARG A 56 -9.26 -6.54 -2.35
CA ARG A 56 -10.30 -7.13 -1.48
C ARG A 56 -10.23 -6.56 -0.07
N TYR A 57 -9.05 -6.61 0.55
CA TYR A 57 -8.81 -6.08 1.90
C TYR A 57 -9.23 -4.61 2.02
N ARG A 58 -8.74 -3.75 1.11
CA ARG A 58 -9.05 -2.32 1.15
C ARG A 58 -10.52 -2.02 0.87
N SER A 59 -11.10 -2.70 -0.12
CA SER A 59 -12.53 -2.54 -0.40
C SER A 59 -13.40 -3.00 0.76
N ALA A 60 -12.97 -4.02 1.49
CA ALA A 60 -13.69 -4.54 2.64
C ALA A 60 -13.76 -3.53 3.77
N PHE A 61 -12.64 -2.98 4.25
CA PHE A 61 -12.71 -2.03 5.36
C PHE A 61 -13.36 -0.70 4.94
N TRP A 62 -13.12 -0.20 3.72
CA TRP A 62 -13.86 0.97 3.21
C TRP A 62 -15.37 0.69 3.16
N GLY A 63 -15.75 -0.51 2.74
CA GLY A 63 -17.13 -0.98 2.76
C GLY A 63 -17.70 -1.01 4.17
N LEU A 64 -16.99 -1.60 5.14
CA LEU A 64 -17.43 -1.67 6.54
C LEU A 64 -17.72 -0.27 7.09
N TYR A 65 -16.78 0.67 6.98
CA TYR A 65 -16.98 2.03 7.50
C TYR A 65 -18.14 2.76 6.81
N LEU A 66 -18.21 2.75 5.48
CA LEU A 66 -19.26 3.47 4.76
C LEU A 66 -20.64 2.84 4.94
N LEU A 67 -20.74 1.51 4.90
CA LEU A 67 -22.00 0.82 5.13
C LEU A 67 -22.49 1.00 6.58
N SER A 68 -21.60 1.14 7.57
CA SER A 68 -21.99 1.52 8.94
C SER A 68 -22.70 2.88 8.97
N ALA A 69 -22.14 3.89 8.30
CA ALA A 69 -22.77 5.22 8.23
C ALA A 69 -24.11 5.16 7.48
N MET A 70 -24.21 4.34 6.43
CA MET A 70 -25.47 4.12 5.71
C MET A 70 -26.51 3.37 6.56
N ALA A 71 -26.11 2.48 7.45
CA ALA A 71 -27.04 1.84 8.39
C ALA A 71 -27.61 2.88 9.37
N VAL A 72 -26.77 3.76 9.91
CA VAL A 72 -27.21 4.90 10.75
C VAL A 72 -28.16 5.83 9.99
N LEU A 73 -27.86 6.12 8.72
CA LEU A 73 -28.76 6.86 7.84
C LEU A 73 -30.14 6.19 7.77
N CYS A 74 -30.18 4.88 7.55
CA CYS A 74 -31.43 4.14 7.42
C CYS A 74 -32.23 4.11 8.71
N ALA A 75 -31.57 4.01 9.86
CA ALA A 75 -32.20 4.06 11.17
C ALA A 75 -32.82 5.44 11.47
N VAL A 76 -32.11 6.51 11.13
CA VAL A 76 -32.48 7.88 11.52
C VAL A 76 -33.48 8.51 10.55
N MET A 77 -33.46 8.14 9.26
CA MET A 77 -34.29 8.80 8.24
C MET A 77 -35.80 8.77 8.55
N PRO A 78 -36.41 7.61 8.89
CA PRO A 78 -37.85 7.57 9.20
C PRO A 78 -38.20 8.42 10.42
N LEU A 79 -37.35 8.39 11.45
CA LEU A 79 -37.54 9.18 12.68
C LEU A 79 -37.45 10.68 12.40
N ALA A 80 -36.43 11.11 11.64
CA ALA A 80 -36.19 12.52 11.36
C ALA A 80 -37.29 13.14 10.48
N LEU A 81 -37.91 12.35 9.62
CA LEU A 81 -39.01 12.78 8.75
C LEU A 81 -40.40 12.51 9.34
N GLY A 82 -40.49 11.96 10.56
CA GLY A 82 -41.75 11.65 11.24
C GLY A 82 -42.56 10.53 10.57
N TRP A 83 -41.92 9.68 9.78
CA TRP A 83 -42.56 8.55 9.10
C TRP A 83 -42.87 7.40 10.07
N ASP A 84 -42.30 7.40 11.26
CA ASP A 84 -42.64 6.49 12.34
C ASP A 84 -44.05 6.74 12.92
N ASN A 85 -44.60 7.95 12.75
CA ASN A 85 -45.95 8.27 13.17
C ASN A 85 -46.99 7.65 12.22
N GLY A 86 -47.88 6.81 12.77
CA GLY A 86 -48.94 6.12 12.01
C GLY A 86 -49.94 7.04 11.27
N ARG A 87 -49.94 8.34 11.56
CA ARG A 87 -50.76 9.34 10.87
C ARG A 87 -50.06 10.01 9.69
N HIS A 88 -48.77 9.78 9.49
CA HIS A 88 -48.00 10.40 8.41
C HIS A 88 -48.26 9.68 7.07
N ALA A 89 -48.43 10.43 5.98
CA ALA A 89 -48.74 9.87 4.65
C ALA A 89 -47.69 8.84 4.17
N MET A 90 -46.44 9.04 4.56
CA MET A 90 -45.32 8.16 4.21
C MET A 90 -45.03 7.07 5.25
N HIS A 91 -45.91 6.84 6.23
CA HIS A 91 -45.70 5.83 7.27
C HIS A 91 -45.44 4.42 6.71
N ALA A 92 -46.12 4.07 5.61
CA ALA A 92 -45.93 2.81 4.92
C ALA A 92 -44.47 2.57 4.45
N TRP A 93 -43.66 3.62 4.32
CA TRP A 93 -42.26 3.52 3.91
C TRP A 93 -41.31 3.18 5.06
N ALA A 94 -41.68 3.50 6.31
CA ALA A 94 -40.79 3.32 7.48
C ALA A 94 -40.31 1.86 7.66
N PRO A 95 -41.14 0.81 7.48
CA PRO A 95 -40.68 -0.57 7.56
C PRO A 95 -39.60 -0.94 6.55
N TYR A 96 -39.63 -0.37 5.33
CA TYR A 96 -38.63 -0.67 4.30
C TYR A 96 -37.24 -0.13 4.67
N TRP A 97 -37.18 1.01 5.35
CA TRP A 97 -35.92 1.57 5.86
C TRP A 97 -35.34 0.73 6.99
N ALA A 98 -36.18 0.23 7.90
CA ALA A 98 -35.75 -0.72 8.94
C ALA A 98 -35.25 -2.04 8.33
N VAL A 99 -35.93 -2.57 7.31
CA VAL A 99 -35.45 -3.75 6.57
C VAL A 99 -34.10 -3.46 5.90
N LEU A 100 -33.95 -2.28 5.28
CA LEU A 100 -32.70 -1.88 4.63
C LEU A 100 -31.55 -1.76 5.65
N GLU A 101 -31.79 -1.19 6.83
CA GLU A 101 -30.83 -1.15 7.94
C GLU A 101 -30.37 -2.56 8.33
N VAL A 102 -31.31 -3.48 8.55
CA VAL A 102 -31.00 -4.88 8.92
C VAL A 102 -30.20 -5.58 7.81
N VAL A 103 -30.56 -5.36 6.55
CA VAL A 103 -29.81 -5.89 5.40
C VAL A 103 -28.39 -5.33 5.38
N LEU A 104 -28.20 -4.02 5.60
CA LEU A 104 -26.87 -3.42 5.68
C LEU A 104 -26.05 -4.05 6.81
N ILE A 105 -26.58 -4.14 8.03
CA ILE A 105 -25.91 -4.77 9.17
C ILE A 105 -25.54 -6.23 8.88
N ALA A 106 -26.44 -6.99 8.26
CA ALA A 106 -26.16 -8.38 7.86
C ALA A 106 -25.01 -8.45 6.83
N VAL A 107 -25.00 -7.54 5.85
CA VAL A 107 -23.91 -7.42 4.85
C VAL A 107 -22.58 -7.07 5.53
N LEU A 108 -22.56 -6.14 6.50
CA LEU A 108 -21.37 -5.85 7.30
C LEU A 108 -20.85 -7.10 8.01
N GLY A 109 -21.73 -7.82 8.70
CA GLY A 109 -21.37 -9.04 9.42
C GLY A 109 -20.80 -10.12 8.49
N LEU A 110 -21.40 -10.29 7.30
CA LEU A 110 -20.89 -11.21 6.27
C LEU A 110 -19.53 -10.78 5.73
N LEU A 111 -19.34 -9.49 5.45
CA LEU A 111 -18.10 -8.94 4.92
C LEU A 111 -16.96 -9.08 5.93
N TYR A 112 -17.23 -8.75 7.20
CA TYR A 112 -16.29 -8.93 8.31
C TYR A 112 -15.91 -10.41 8.49
N ARG A 113 -16.91 -11.30 8.59
CA ARG A 113 -16.68 -12.74 8.76
C ARG A 113 -15.89 -13.32 7.60
N ARG A 114 -16.20 -12.92 6.36
CA ARG A 114 -15.48 -13.39 5.17
C ARG A 114 -14.05 -12.86 5.14
N GLY A 115 -13.85 -11.58 5.43
CA GLY A 115 -12.51 -10.98 5.46
C GLY A 115 -11.61 -11.61 6.49
N HIS A 116 -12.15 -11.90 7.68
CA HIS A 116 -11.43 -12.59 8.75
C HIS A 116 -11.11 -14.05 8.40
N ARG A 117 -12.10 -14.83 7.94
CA ARG A 117 -11.88 -16.25 7.59
C ARG A 117 -10.94 -16.47 6.42
N GLN A 118 -10.90 -15.54 5.47
CA GLN A 118 -10.05 -15.65 4.29
C GLN A 118 -8.70 -14.94 4.45
N ASP A 119 -8.39 -14.37 5.62
CA ASP A 119 -7.14 -13.66 5.90
C ASP A 119 -6.65 -12.79 4.72
N TRP A 120 -7.53 -11.91 4.21
CA TRP A 120 -7.19 -11.08 3.04
C TRP A 120 -5.98 -10.19 3.29
N GLN A 121 -5.77 -9.80 4.54
CA GLN A 121 -4.66 -8.97 4.99
C GLN A 121 -3.35 -9.75 4.93
N GLY A 122 -3.27 -10.94 5.55
CA GLY A 122 -2.09 -11.78 5.49
C GLY A 122 -1.75 -12.21 4.07
N GLN A 123 -2.74 -12.60 3.25
CA GLN A 123 -2.52 -12.91 1.84
C GLN A 123 -1.98 -11.73 1.03
N TRP A 124 -2.47 -10.52 1.30
CA TRP A 124 -1.96 -9.31 0.65
C TRP A 124 -0.52 -9.03 1.03
N LEU A 125 -0.23 -9.04 2.33
CA LEU A 125 1.10 -8.78 2.85
C LEU A 125 2.12 -9.82 2.33
N ALA A 126 1.82 -11.13 2.41
CA ALA A 126 2.69 -12.19 1.91
C ALA A 126 2.94 -12.08 0.40
N SER A 127 1.88 -11.92 -0.40
CA SER A 127 2.03 -11.80 -1.86
C SER A 127 2.79 -10.53 -2.27
N ARG A 128 2.63 -9.43 -1.52
CA ARG A 128 3.34 -8.19 -1.77
C ARG A 128 4.84 -8.35 -1.47
N THR A 129 5.19 -9.04 -0.39
CA THR A 129 6.58 -9.38 -0.08
C THR A 129 7.20 -10.22 -1.17
N GLU A 130 6.54 -11.29 -1.57
CA GLU A 130 7.02 -12.14 -2.68
C GLU A 130 7.20 -11.36 -3.97
N ALA A 131 6.30 -10.43 -4.29
CA ALA A 131 6.41 -9.61 -5.50
C ALA A 131 7.61 -8.67 -5.45
N GLU A 132 7.85 -7.99 -4.32
CA GLU A 132 8.99 -7.08 -4.16
C GLU A 132 10.32 -7.84 -4.11
N LEU A 133 10.38 -8.99 -3.41
CA LEU A 133 11.56 -9.85 -3.41
C LEU A 133 11.84 -10.42 -4.80
N ALA A 134 10.82 -10.87 -5.55
CA ALA A 134 11.06 -11.31 -6.93
C ALA A 134 11.54 -10.15 -7.81
N ARG A 135 10.99 -8.93 -7.63
CA ARG A 135 11.36 -7.73 -8.41
C ARG A 135 12.82 -7.35 -8.26
N TYR A 136 13.35 -7.37 -7.04
CA TYR A 136 14.74 -6.94 -6.77
C TYR A 136 15.75 -8.08 -6.84
N LEU A 137 15.31 -9.32 -7.07
CA LEU A 137 16.21 -10.47 -7.15
C LEU A 137 17.32 -10.31 -8.21
N PRO A 138 17.06 -9.74 -9.41
CA PRO A 138 18.13 -9.50 -10.38
C PRO A 138 19.09 -8.37 -9.97
N LEU A 139 18.68 -7.41 -9.13
CA LEU A 139 19.61 -6.45 -8.51
C LEU A 139 20.48 -7.12 -7.46
N VAL A 140 19.95 -8.07 -6.71
CA VAL A 140 20.68 -8.78 -5.65
C VAL A 140 21.71 -9.75 -6.22
N ALA A 141 21.44 -10.35 -7.38
CA ALA A 141 22.25 -11.44 -7.91
C ALA A 141 23.75 -11.09 -8.09
N PRO A 142 24.13 -9.93 -8.67
CA PRO A 142 25.53 -9.51 -8.78
C PRO A 142 26.24 -9.25 -7.47
N LEU A 143 25.50 -8.98 -6.39
CA LEU A 143 26.05 -8.71 -5.07
C LEU A 143 26.24 -9.99 -4.26
N ALA A 144 25.28 -10.91 -4.33
CA ALA A 144 25.20 -12.09 -3.48
C ALA A 144 25.84 -13.35 -4.05
N VAL A 145 25.68 -13.62 -5.36
CA VAL A 145 26.01 -14.93 -5.94
C VAL A 145 27.53 -15.15 -6.08
N PRO A 146 28.33 -14.20 -6.60
CA PRO A 146 29.76 -14.43 -6.77
C PRO A 146 30.54 -14.54 -5.45
N ALA A 147 30.07 -13.87 -4.39
CA ALA A 147 30.78 -13.78 -3.11
C ALA A 147 30.51 -14.95 -2.17
N HIS A 148 29.32 -15.55 -2.23
CA HIS A 148 28.84 -16.50 -1.21
C HIS A 148 28.01 -17.65 -1.81
N ALA A 149 28.37 -18.14 -2.99
CA ALA A 149 27.68 -19.28 -3.61
C ALA A 149 27.58 -20.47 -2.63
N GLY A 150 26.38 -21.03 -2.45
CA GLY A 150 26.13 -22.19 -1.60
C GLY A 150 26.05 -21.99 -0.08
N THR A 151 26.22 -20.77 0.47
CA THR A 151 26.19 -20.56 1.94
C THR A 151 24.79 -20.45 2.53
N SER A 152 23.80 -20.03 1.74
CA SER A 152 22.39 -19.92 2.14
C SER A 152 21.47 -20.07 0.94
N PRO A 153 20.30 -20.72 1.03
CA PRO A 153 19.37 -20.83 -0.10
C PRO A 153 18.79 -19.48 -0.56
N SER A 154 18.86 -18.44 0.28
CA SER A 154 18.36 -17.10 -0.02
C SER A 154 19.51 -16.18 -0.44
N TRP A 155 19.46 -15.61 -1.65
CA TRP A 155 20.44 -14.59 -2.06
C TRP A 155 20.39 -13.34 -1.17
N TYR A 156 19.21 -13.01 -0.63
CA TYR A 156 19.04 -11.89 0.31
C TYR A 156 19.82 -12.12 1.61
N ALA A 157 19.79 -13.35 2.14
CA ALA A 157 20.49 -13.70 3.38
C ALA A 157 22.02 -13.71 3.24
N ARG A 158 22.54 -13.70 2.01
CA ARG A 158 23.98 -13.62 1.72
C ARG A 158 24.49 -12.18 1.67
N LEU A 159 23.60 -11.19 1.59
CA LEU A 159 23.95 -9.79 1.75
C LEU A 159 24.20 -9.51 3.23
N GLY A 160 25.17 -8.62 3.54
CA GLY A 160 25.80 -8.52 4.87
C GLY A 160 24.86 -8.48 6.08
N ALA A 161 25.37 -8.92 7.24
CA ALA A 161 24.66 -9.30 8.47
C ALA A 161 23.72 -8.25 9.11
N GLY A 162 23.65 -7.02 8.60
CA GLY A 162 22.74 -5.97 9.06
C GLY A 162 21.78 -5.42 8.00
N ALA A 163 21.92 -5.81 6.72
CA ALA A 163 21.28 -5.06 5.64
C ALA A 163 19.86 -5.54 5.30
N LEU A 164 19.57 -6.83 5.42
CA LEU A 164 18.37 -7.43 4.83
C LEU A 164 17.84 -8.59 5.69
N HIS A 165 17.24 -8.28 6.84
CA HIS A 165 16.38 -9.22 7.56
C HIS A 165 15.06 -9.40 6.79
N VAL A 166 15.15 -10.10 5.66
CA VAL A 166 14.04 -10.43 4.79
C VAL A 166 13.40 -11.72 5.29
N SER A 167 12.05 -11.74 5.37
CA SER A 167 11.31 -12.95 5.71
C SER A 167 11.66 -14.07 4.73
N ASP A 168 12.02 -15.24 5.26
CA ASP A 168 12.25 -16.43 4.44
C ASP A 168 10.98 -16.76 3.65
N SER A 169 11.05 -16.67 2.33
CA SER A 169 9.98 -17.08 1.43
C SER A 169 10.42 -18.33 0.67
N PRO A 170 9.74 -19.48 0.88
CA PRO A 170 10.06 -20.70 0.15
C PRO A 170 10.01 -20.54 -1.37
N ALA A 171 9.09 -19.71 -1.86
CA ALA A 171 8.95 -19.41 -3.29
C ALA A 171 10.18 -18.65 -3.82
N ILE A 172 10.69 -17.67 -3.08
CA ILE A 172 11.90 -16.93 -3.45
C ILE A 172 13.13 -17.81 -3.36
N ASN A 173 13.26 -18.63 -2.31
CA ASN A 173 14.38 -19.57 -2.15
C ASN A 173 14.41 -20.59 -3.30
N ALA A 174 13.26 -21.06 -3.75
CA ALA A 174 13.16 -21.94 -4.92
C ALA A 174 13.56 -21.25 -6.23
N LEU A 175 13.27 -19.95 -6.39
CA LEU A 175 13.72 -19.16 -7.54
C LEU A 175 15.25 -18.97 -7.51
N CYS A 176 15.81 -18.61 -6.35
CA CYS A 176 17.25 -18.50 -6.14
C CYS A 176 17.96 -19.80 -6.55
N ALA A 177 17.54 -20.93 -5.95
CA ALA A 177 18.15 -22.23 -6.21
C ALA A 177 18.07 -22.66 -7.68
N ARG A 178 16.94 -22.37 -8.35
CA ARG A 178 16.74 -22.69 -9.78
C ARG A 178 17.71 -21.95 -10.69
N HIS A 179 17.97 -20.68 -10.42
CA HIS A 179 18.74 -19.81 -11.31
C HIS A 179 20.22 -19.67 -10.94
N GLU A 180 20.61 -20.07 -9.73
CA GLU A 180 21.96 -19.90 -9.20
C GLU A 180 23.07 -20.47 -10.11
N PRO A 181 22.99 -21.69 -10.67
CA PRO A 181 24.07 -22.22 -11.50
C PRO A 181 24.37 -21.36 -12.74
N ALA A 182 23.32 -20.93 -13.45
CA ALA A 182 23.45 -20.11 -14.65
C ALA A 182 23.94 -18.69 -14.32
N VAL A 183 23.44 -18.12 -13.22
CA VAL A 183 23.84 -16.79 -12.75
C VAL A 183 25.29 -16.78 -12.27
N ALA A 184 25.72 -17.81 -11.52
CA ALA A 184 27.09 -17.92 -11.04
C ALA A 184 28.10 -18.07 -12.19
N ALA A 185 27.72 -18.77 -13.27
CA ALA A 185 28.55 -18.85 -14.47
C ALA A 185 28.67 -17.49 -15.18
N THR A 186 27.55 -16.78 -15.34
CA THR A 186 27.50 -15.51 -16.09
C THR A 186 28.13 -14.34 -15.34
N LEU A 187 28.01 -14.31 -14.01
CA LEU A 187 28.52 -13.22 -13.17
C LEU A 187 29.96 -13.42 -12.68
N ARG A 188 30.62 -14.51 -13.09
CA ARG A 188 32.01 -14.78 -12.73
C ARG A 188 32.91 -13.68 -13.29
N GLY A 189 33.55 -12.91 -12.41
CA GLY A 189 34.43 -11.80 -12.80
C GLY A 189 33.68 -10.59 -13.38
N ALA A 190 32.34 -10.53 -13.31
CA ALA A 190 31.57 -9.43 -13.89
C ALA A 190 31.98 -8.06 -13.30
N TRP A 191 32.25 -8.00 -12.00
CA TRP A 191 32.73 -6.79 -11.34
C TRP A 191 34.12 -6.33 -11.78
N SER A 192 34.94 -7.22 -12.34
CA SER A 192 36.23 -6.84 -12.92
C SER A 192 36.10 -6.17 -14.29
N SER A 193 34.90 -6.13 -14.87
CA SER A 193 34.61 -5.46 -16.13
C SER A 193 34.02 -4.06 -15.89
N PRO A 194 34.75 -2.96 -16.21
CA PRO A 194 34.24 -1.60 -16.04
C PRO A 194 32.93 -1.35 -16.79
N ALA A 195 32.75 -1.99 -17.96
CA ALA A 195 31.54 -1.90 -18.76
C ALA A 195 30.32 -2.50 -18.04
N PHE A 196 30.49 -3.65 -17.35
CA PHE A 196 29.43 -4.24 -16.55
C PHE A 196 29.09 -3.35 -15.35
N VAL A 197 30.10 -2.85 -14.63
CA VAL A 197 29.90 -1.99 -13.46
C VAL A 197 29.13 -0.73 -13.84
N GLY A 198 29.50 -0.05 -14.93
CA GLY A 198 28.77 1.12 -15.43
C GLY A 198 27.31 0.83 -15.74
N GLN A 199 27.04 -0.21 -16.54
CA GLN A 199 25.65 -0.61 -16.88
C GLN A 199 24.83 -1.00 -15.64
N TYR A 200 25.46 -1.69 -14.68
CA TYR A 200 24.79 -2.12 -13.46
C TYR A 200 24.46 -0.96 -12.54
N VAL A 201 25.36 0.03 -12.41
CA VAL A 201 25.12 1.27 -11.68
C VAL A 201 23.98 2.06 -12.30
N ASP A 202 24.02 2.30 -13.62
CA ASP A 202 22.98 3.04 -14.34
C ASP A 202 21.61 2.37 -14.15
N TRP A 203 21.57 1.04 -14.30
CA TRP A 203 20.34 0.28 -14.14
C TRP A 203 19.83 0.30 -12.69
N ALA A 204 20.70 0.10 -11.70
CA ALA A 204 20.31 0.15 -10.29
C ALA A 204 19.78 1.53 -9.88
N VAL A 205 20.44 2.61 -10.32
CA VAL A 205 19.98 3.98 -10.10
C VAL A 205 18.62 4.22 -10.74
N ALA A 206 18.40 3.74 -11.97
CA ALA A 206 17.09 3.85 -12.62
C ALA A 206 15.98 3.12 -11.84
N GLN A 207 16.28 1.95 -11.26
CA GLN A 207 15.31 1.25 -10.40
C GLN A 207 15.00 2.04 -9.11
N PHE A 208 16.00 2.66 -8.49
CA PHE A 208 15.80 3.50 -7.31
C PHE A 208 15.03 4.78 -7.65
N ASP A 209 15.30 5.43 -8.78
CA ASP A 209 14.53 6.59 -9.23
C ASP A 209 13.08 6.23 -9.55
N ALA A 210 12.83 5.08 -10.18
CA ALA A 210 11.47 4.58 -10.39
C ALA A 210 10.74 4.35 -9.06
N GLN A 211 11.44 3.79 -8.06
CA GLN A 211 10.88 3.58 -6.73
C GLN A 211 10.60 4.91 -5.99
N ARG A 212 11.49 5.90 -6.12
CA ARG A 212 11.28 7.26 -5.58
C ARG A 212 10.04 7.91 -6.20
N GLY A 213 9.93 7.90 -7.52
CA GLY A 213 8.76 8.45 -8.22
C GLY A 213 7.44 7.80 -7.79
N TYR A 214 7.45 6.48 -7.57
CA TYR A 214 6.31 5.78 -6.99
C TYR A 214 5.96 6.29 -5.59
N HIS A 215 6.94 6.42 -4.68
CA HIS A 215 6.70 6.88 -3.31
C HIS A 215 6.28 8.35 -3.24
N ASP A 216 6.84 9.22 -4.09
CA ASP A 216 6.42 10.63 -4.18
C ASP A 216 4.95 10.73 -4.60
N HIS A 217 4.54 9.97 -5.61
CA HIS A 217 3.15 9.94 -6.05
C HIS A 217 2.22 9.38 -4.96
N LEU A 218 2.66 8.32 -4.25
CA LEU A 218 1.91 7.74 -3.13
C LEU A 218 1.74 8.73 -1.98
N ALA A 219 2.79 9.50 -1.65
CA ALA A 219 2.75 10.53 -0.61
C ALA A 219 1.77 11.64 -0.97
N LEU A 220 1.89 12.21 -2.18
CA LEU A 220 1.00 13.26 -2.67
C LEU A 220 -0.47 12.83 -2.66
N ARG A 221 -0.75 11.60 -3.11
CA ARG A 221 -2.11 11.05 -3.12
C ARG A 221 -2.67 10.86 -1.71
N SER A 222 -1.86 10.32 -0.80
CA SER A 222 -2.25 10.10 0.60
C SER A 222 -2.52 11.42 1.32
N GLU A 223 -1.69 12.43 1.12
CA GLU A 223 -1.86 13.77 1.71
C GLU A 223 -3.09 14.49 1.15
N ALA A 224 -3.31 14.43 -0.16
CA ALA A 224 -4.49 15.01 -0.78
C ALA A 224 -5.77 14.38 -0.24
N LEU A 225 -5.78 13.05 -0.07
CA LEU A 225 -6.91 12.32 0.47
C LEU A 225 -7.19 12.71 1.93
N MET A 226 -6.13 12.77 2.75
CA MET A 226 -6.18 13.21 4.14
C MET A 226 -6.74 14.63 4.26
N HIS A 227 -6.19 15.58 3.49
CA HIS A 227 -6.63 16.97 3.51
C HIS A 227 -8.10 17.12 3.08
N ARG A 228 -8.52 16.33 2.09
CA ARG A 228 -9.91 16.33 1.62
C ARG A 228 -10.86 15.81 2.68
N VAL A 229 -10.57 14.68 3.31
CA VAL A 229 -11.44 14.13 4.36
C VAL A 229 -11.44 15.03 5.59
N HIS A 230 -10.33 15.67 5.95
CA HIS A 230 -10.33 16.69 7.00
C HIS A 230 -11.25 17.86 6.69
N LYS A 231 -11.23 18.40 5.47
CA LYS A 231 -12.17 19.45 5.05
C LYS A 231 -13.62 18.99 5.11
N ILE A 232 -13.91 17.78 4.63
CA ILE A 232 -15.27 17.21 4.68
C ILE A 232 -15.71 17.07 6.14
N ASN A 233 -14.86 16.52 7.01
CA ASN A 233 -15.19 16.32 8.42
C ASN A 233 -15.37 17.65 9.17
N ALA A 234 -14.54 18.66 8.88
CA ALA A 234 -14.70 20.00 9.45
C ALA A 234 -16.04 20.62 9.02
N CYS A 235 -16.41 20.48 7.74
CA CYS A 235 -17.70 20.93 7.23
C CYS A 235 -18.87 20.19 7.92
N LEU A 236 -18.82 18.86 7.97
CA LEU A 236 -19.82 18.04 8.66
C LEU A 236 -19.95 18.42 10.13
N PHE A 237 -18.84 18.71 10.81
CA PHE A 237 -18.83 19.16 12.21
C PHE A 237 -19.52 20.51 12.38
N VAL A 238 -19.18 21.51 11.55
CA VAL A 238 -19.82 22.84 11.60
C VAL A 238 -21.32 22.73 11.30
N LEU A 239 -21.71 21.92 10.31
CA LEU A 239 -23.12 21.67 9.99
C LEU A 239 -23.86 20.97 11.14
N THR A 240 -23.21 20.00 11.79
CA THR A 240 -23.75 19.33 12.98
C THR A 240 -23.98 20.32 14.11
N LEU A 241 -22.98 21.17 14.40
CA LEU A 241 -23.07 22.19 15.44
C LEU A 241 -24.18 23.19 15.15
N GLY A 242 -24.25 23.70 13.92
CA GLY A 242 -25.32 24.60 13.48
C GLY A 242 -26.70 23.93 13.57
N GLY A 243 -26.82 22.67 13.14
CA GLY A 243 -28.04 21.87 13.27
C GLY A 243 -28.46 21.66 14.72
N ALA A 244 -27.52 21.38 15.63
CA ALA A 244 -27.78 21.22 17.05
C ALA A 244 -28.27 22.54 17.69
N LEU A 245 -27.63 23.66 17.37
CA LEU A 245 -28.06 24.98 17.86
C LEU A 245 -29.46 25.35 17.33
N ALA A 246 -29.72 25.10 16.04
CA ALA A 246 -31.04 25.30 15.45
C ALA A 246 -32.10 24.38 16.08
N HIS A 247 -31.71 23.17 16.48
CA HIS A 247 -32.61 22.21 17.12
C HIS A 247 -33.12 22.72 18.46
N LEU A 248 -32.28 23.43 19.23
CA LEU A 248 -32.68 24.09 20.48
C LEU A 248 -33.72 25.20 20.27
N ALA A 249 -33.71 25.85 19.10
CA ALA A 249 -34.65 26.93 18.81
C ALA A 249 -35.97 26.41 18.20
N VAL A 250 -35.88 25.58 17.17
CA VAL A 250 -37.02 25.22 16.31
C VAL A 250 -37.67 23.90 16.73
N HIS A 251 -36.99 23.06 17.53
CA HIS A 251 -37.50 21.75 17.99
C HIS A 251 -38.00 20.84 16.86
N SER A 252 -37.33 20.87 15.69
CA SER A 252 -37.71 20.08 14.51
C SER A 252 -36.98 18.75 14.47
N MET A 253 -37.72 17.65 14.36
CA MET A 253 -37.18 16.28 14.22
C MET A 253 -36.25 16.11 13.01
N TRP A 254 -36.39 16.92 11.97
CA TRP A 254 -35.50 16.87 10.81
C TRP A 254 -34.06 17.23 11.16
N LEU A 255 -33.85 18.08 12.17
CA LEU A 255 -32.50 18.44 12.62
C LEU A 255 -31.79 17.27 13.31
N SER A 256 -32.54 16.27 13.82
CA SER A 256 -31.97 15.01 14.33
C SER A 256 -31.23 14.22 13.25
N PHE A 257 -31.65 14.31 11.99
CA PHE A 257 -30.89 13.74 10.88
C PHE A 257 -29.50 14.36 10.79
N VAL A 258 -29.42 15.70 10.83
CA VAL A 258 -28.15 16.43 10.75
C VAL A 258 -27.26 16.10 11.95
N THR A 259 -27.83 16.04 13.16
CA THR A 259 -27.05 15.83 14.38
C THR A 259 -26.61 14.38 14.63
N ILE A 260 -27.23 13.39 13.96
CA ILE A 260 -26.87 11.97 14.10
C ILE A 260 -26.08 11.46 12.89
N PHE A 261 -26.56 11.74 11.67
CA PHE A 261 -25.95 11.16 10.46
C PHE A 261 -24.62 11.83 10.10
N PHE A 262 -24.51 13.16 10.16
CA PHE A 262 -23.27 13.85 9.75
C PHE A 262 -22.06 13.45 10.62
N PRO A 263 -22.17 13.36 11.96
CA PRO A 263 -21.09 12.82 12.79
C PRO A 263 -20.75 11.38 12.45
N SER A 264 -21.76 10.53 12.20
CA SER A 264 -21.54 9.13 11.81
C SER A 264 -20.77 9.01 10.49
N LEU A 265 -21.16 9.78 9.47
CA LEU A 265 -20.45 9.82 8.19
C LEU A 265 -19.02 10.34 8.35
N GLY A 266 -18.83 11.41 9.13
CA GLY A 266 -17.50 11.97 9.40
C GLY A 266 -16.58 10.98 10.12
N ALA A 267 -17.12 10.27 11.12
CA ALA A 267 -16.42 9.21 11.84
C ALA A 267 -16.06 8.04 10.93
N SER A 268 -16.98 7.61 10.05
CA SER A 268 -16.72 6.54 9.09
C SER A 268 -15.64 6.90 8.06
N LEU A 269 -15.67 8.12 7.50
CA LEU A 269 -14.63 8.58 6.58
C LEU A 269 -13.27 8.69 7.27
N HIS A 270 -13.25 9.20 8.51
CA HIS A 270 -12.03 9.28 9.30
C HIS A 270 -11.48 7.88 9.63
N GLY A 271 -12.34 6.97 10.08
CA GLY A 271 -11.98 5.59 10.42
C GLY A 271 -11.43 4.83 9.23
N ALA A 272 -12.03 5.00 8.04
CA ALA A 272 -11.50 4.40 6.81
C ALA A 272 -10.10 4.91 6.46
N LEU A 273 -9.81 6.20 6.67
CA LEU A 273 -8.47 6.75 6.47
C LEU A 273 -7.48 6.34 7.57
N ALA A 274 -7.91 6.33 8.83
CA ALA A 274 -7.07 5.87 9.93
C ALA A 274 -6.65 4.41 9.69
N GLN A 275 -7.59 3.54 9.26
CA GLN A 275 -7.30 2.15 8.93
C GLN A 275 -6.33 1.97 7.75
N THR A 276 -6.29 2.92 6.80
CA THR A 276 -5.27 2.93 5.75
C THR A 276 -3.89 3.34 6.25
N GLU A 277 -3.77 3.88 7.47
CA GLU A 277 -2.54 4.51 7.98
C GLU A 277 -2.02 5.61 7.04
N SER A 278 -2.93 6.34 6.38
CA SER A 278 -2.59 7.35 5.36
C SER A 278 -1.57 8.39 5.85
N TYR A 279 -1.63 8.78 7.12
CA TYR A 279 -0.67 9.70 7.74
C TYR A 279 0.76 9.15 7.74
N ARG A 280 0.90 7.89 8.17
CA ARG A 280 2.19 7.21 8.25
C ARG A 280 2.70 6.82 6.87
N LEU A 281 1.79 6.42 5.96
CA LEU A 281 2.08 6.16 4.56
C LEU A 281 2.78 7.36 3.91
N ALA A 282 2.19 8.55 4.03
CA ALA A 282 2.75 9.75 3.41
C ALA A 282 4.13 10.11 3.98
N ALA A 283 4.26 10.16 5.30
CA ALA A 283 5.52 10.49 5.96
C ALA A 283 6.63 9.48 5.64
N THR A 284 6.33 8.17 5.71
CA THR A 284 7.27 7.11 5.37
C THR A 284 7.66 7.14 3.90
N ALA A 285 6.71 7.36 2.99
CA ALA A 285 6.99 7.46 1.56
C ALA A 285 7.90 8.65 1.21
N ARG A 286 7.67 9.82 1.82
CA ARG A 286 8.57 10.99 1.67
C ARG A 286 9.97 10.71 2.20
N ARG A 287 10.06 10.13 3.40
CA ARG A 287 11.35 9.79 4.01
C ARG A 287 12.13 8.82 3.12
N LEU A 288 11.50 7.74 2.68
CA LEU A 288 12.13 6.76 1.81
C LEU A 288 12.57 7.36 0.47
N SER A 289 11.74 8.22 -0.14
CA SER A 289 12.11 8.92 -1.38
C SER A 289 13.36 9.79 -1.21
N ALA A 290 13.44 10.51 -0.08
CA ALA A 290 14.61 11.35 0.26
C ALA A 290 15.86 10.50 0.53
N GLU A 291 15.75 9.44 1.33
CA GLU A 291 16.87 8.54 1.65
C GLU A 291 17.38 7.81 0.40
N LEU A 292 16.49 7.35 -0.49
CA LEU A 292 16.88 6.78 -1.78
C LEU A 292 17.57 7.81 -2.68
N GLY A 293 17.15 9.07 -2.65
CA GLY A 293 17.82 10.16 -3.36
C GLY A 293 19.26 10.38 -2.88
N GLN A 294 19.48 10.31 -1.56
CA GLN A 294 20.81 10.39 -0.96
C GLN A 294 21.67 9.18 -1.33
N ARG A 295 21.11 7.96 -1.28
CA ARG A 295 21.81 6.73 -1.68
C ARG A 295 22.21 6.74 -3.15
N ARG A 296 21.32 7.18 -4.03
CA ARG A 296 21.61 7.40 -5.46
C ARG A 296 22.81 8.31 -5.64
N ALA A 297 22.82 9.48 -4.99
CA ALA A 297 23.93 10.43 -5.11
C ALA A 297 25.26 9.81 -4.63
N ALA A 298 25.23 9.07 -3.52
CA ALA A 298 26.40 8.38 -3.00
C ALA A 298 26.93 7.27 -3.93
N ILE A 299 26.04 6.51 -4.58
CA ILE A 299 26.43 5.48 -5.56
C ILE A 299 27.11 6.12 -6.76
N MET A 300 26.53 7.20 -7.31
CA MET A 300 27.10 7.90 -8.46
C MET A 300 28.48 8.51 -8.14
N ALA A 301 28.64 9.09 -6.96
CA ALA A 301 29.93 9.63 -6.51
C ALA A 301 30.99 8.53 -6.37
N ALA A 302 30.65 7.41 -5.71
CA ALA A 302 31.55 6.26 -5.58
C ALA A 302 31.93 5.67 -6.94
N HIS A 303 30.98 5.61 -7.88
CA HIS A 303 31.25 5.14 -9.24
C HIS A 303 32.23 6.07 -9.98
N ALA A 304 32.07 7.39 -9.86
CA ALA A 304 32.97 8.37 -10.45
C ALA A 304 34.40 8.30 -9.86
N GLU A 305 34.52 7.94 -8.58
CA GLU A 305 35.80 7.72 -7.88
C GLU A 305 36.44 6.35 -8.20
N GLY A 306 35.72 5.45 -8.87
CA GLY A 306 36.17 4.08 -9.12
C GLY A 306 36.17 3.17 -7.88
N ASP A 307 35.45 3.55 -6.80
CA ASP A 307 35.35 2.76 -5.58
C ASP A 307 34.23 1.73 -5.67
N GLU A 308 34.55 0.56 -6.21
CA GLU A 308 33.60 -0.55 -6.37
C GLU A 308 32.98 -1.02 -5.04
N ALA A 309 33.75 -1.00 -3.95
CA ALA A 309 33.26 -1.45 -2.64
C ALA A 309 32.17 -0.51 -2.12
N ARG A 310 32.37 0.81 -2.25
CA ARG A 310 31.36 1.82 -1.91
C ARG A 310 30.15 1.77 -2.83
N VAL A 311 30.32 1.46 -4.13
CA VAL A 311 29.19 1.23 -5.05
C VAL A 311 28.33 0.06 -4.57
N ARG A 312 28.94 -1.09 -4.28
CA ARG A 312 28.23 -2.28 -3.78
C ARG A 312 27.49 -1.98 -2.48
N ALA A 313 28.18 -1.40 -1.50
CA ALA A 313 27.58 -1.02 -0.22
C ALA A 313 26.43 0.00 -0.39
N GLY A 314 26.55 0.92 -1.35
CA GLY A 314 25.50 1.87 -1.68
C GLY A 314 24.24 1.20 -2.24
N ILE A 315 24.39 0.27 -3.18
CA ILE A 315 23.28 -0.50 -3.77
C ILE A 315 22.64 -1.42 -2.72
N GLU A 316 23.44 -2.14 -1.94
CA GLU A 316 22.97 -2.96 -0.81
C GLU A 316 22.19 -2.12 0.21
N GLY A 317 22.69 -0.94 0.56
CA GLY A 317 22.01 0.01 1.44
C GLY A 317 20.68 0.49 0.85
N GLY A 318 20.61 0.78 -0.45
CA GLY A 318 19.36 1.15 -1.13
C GLY A 318 18.32 0.02 -1.13
N LEU A 319 18.76 -1.21 -1.40
CA LEU A 319 17.91 -2.40 -1.29
C LEU A 319 17.42 -2.62 0.14
N GLY A 320 18.29 -2.42 1.14
CA GLY A 320 17.95 -2.47 2.55
C GLY A 320 16.86 -1.48 2.95
N LEU A 321 16.91 -0.24 2.42
CA LEU A 321 15.87 0.76 2.67
C LEU A 321 14.51 0.33 2.08
N ILE A 322 14.48 -0.13 0.83
CA ILE A 322 13.24 -0.52 0.15
C ILE A 322 12.60 -1.73 0.84
N LEU A 323 13.41 -2.74 1.16
CA LEU A 323 12.91 -3.97 1.76
C LEU A 323 12.61 -3.79 3.26
N GLY A 324 13.34 -2.91 3.95
CA GLY A 324 13.06 -2.50 5.33
C GLY A 324 11.72 -1.81 5.46
N GLU A 325 11.39 -0.88 4.56
CA GLU A 325 10.07 -0.22 4.55
C GLU A 325 8.93 -1.23 4.42
N HIS A 326 9.10 -2.22 3.54
CA HIS A 326 8.10 -3.26 3.35
C HIS A 326 7.87 -4.11 4.61
N ARG A 327 8.93 -4.36 5.40
CA ARG A 327 8.82 -5.05 6.69
C ARG A 327 8.15 -4.20 7.75
N ASP A 328 8.45 -2.91 7.79
CA ASP A 328 7.78 -1.99 8.71
C ASP A 328 6.27 -2.00 8.45
N TRP A 329 5.83 -2.02 7.18
CA TRP A 329 4.42 -2.24 6.83
C TRP A 329 3.84 -3.54 7.40
N HIS A 330 4.58 -4.64 7.32
CA HIS A 330 4.18 -5.91 7.91
C HIS A 330 3.98 -5.82 9.43
N MET A 331 4.86 -5.13 10.15
CA MET A 331 4.75 -4.98 11.60
C MET A 331 3.58 -4.07 12.00
N LEU A 332 3.31 -3.01 11.23
CA LEU A 332 2.22 -2.07 11.52
C LEU A 332 0.85 -2.61 11.14
N VAL A 333 0.80 -3.42 10.09
CA VAL A 333 -0.42 -4.01 9.54
C VAL A 333 -0.50 -5.49 9.95
N ARG A 334 0.19 -5.94 11.00
CA ARG A 334 0.02 -7.30 11.51
C ARG A 334 -1.28 -7.38 12.33
N PRO A 335 -2.17 -8.34 12.04
CA PRO A 335 -3.22 -8.70 12.98
C PRO A 335 -2.56 -9.24 14.27
N HIS A 336 -3.14 -8.96 15.44
CA HIS A 336 -2.62 -9.36 16.77
C HIS A 336 -2.50 -10.89 16.98
N HIS A 337 -2.84 -11.71 15.97
CA HIS A 337 -2.92 -13.17 16.06
C HIS A 337 -1.91 -13.94 15.19
N LEU A 338 -0.94 -13.26 14.55
CA LEU A 338 0.16 -13.97 13.87
C LEU A 338 1.31 -14.21 14.86
N PRO A 339 1.77 -15.47 15.04
CA PRO A 339 2.88 -15.78 15.92
C PRO A 339 4.13 -15.01 15.49
N LEU A 340 4.89 -14.55 16.49
CA LEU A 340 6.25 -14.03 16.30
C LEU A 340 7.13 -15.24 15.94
N GLY A 341 7.24 -15.51 14.63
CA GLY A 341 8.39 -16.22 14.09
C GLY A 341 9.59 -15.28 14.08
#